data_AF-A0A923U8F9-F1
#
_entry.id   AF-A0A923U8F9-F1
#
_cell.length_a   1.000
_cell.length_b   1.000
_cell.length_c   1.000
_cell.angle_alpha   90.00
_cell.angle_beta   90.00
_cell.angle_gamma   90.00
#
_symmetry.space_group_name_H-M   'P 1'
#
loop_
_entity.id
_entity.type
_entity.pdbx_description
1 polymer ?
#
loop_
_entity_poly.entity_id
_entity_poly.type
_entity_poly.pdbx_seq_one_letter_code
_entity_poly.pdbx_strand_id
1 'polypeptide(L)'
;MTSDSETQPAPDAGPESVLSEPVQPGPAQTTVETEVTVRRIPRYSRFLIIGAGLGAAATFILTASFPSDPKVGFGALFGYFLLFGVPAGAVIGAVV
;
A
#
# COMPACT_ATOMS: atom_id res chain seq x y z
N MET A 1 24.71 41.95 70.98
CA MET A 1 24.38 41.22 72.22
C MET A 1 23.03 40.58 71.98
N THR A 2 23.05 39.32 71.50
CA THR A 2 22.73 38.10 72.28
C THR A 2 21.25 38.10 72.65
N SER A 3 20.40 37.37 71.93
CA SER A 3 20.15 35.91 71.99
C SER A 3 18.87 35.65 72.81
N ASP A 4 18.26 34.51 72.53
CA ASP A 4 17.12 33.86 73.20
C ASP A 4 15.72 34.24 72.69
N SER A 5 14.80 33.33 72.46
CA SER A 5 14.77 31.86 72.46
C SER A 5 13.37 31.45 71.93
N GLU A 6 13.10 30.15 71.85
CA GLU A 6 11.82 29.46 71.57
C GLU A 6 11.55 29.08 70.11
N THR A 7 10.97 27.93 69.76
CA THR A 7 10.66 26.65 70.43
C THR A 7 10.11 25.77 69.29
N GLN A 8 10.58 24.53 69.21
CA GLN A 8 10.28 23.39 68.31
C GLN A 8 8.75 22.99 68.34
N PRO A 9 8.09 22.32 67.33
CA PRO A 9 8.48 21.01 66.77
C PRO A 9 8.09 20.63 65.30
N ALA A 10 8.73 19.55 64.81
CA ALA A 10 8.60 18.92 63.49
C ALA A 10 7.38 17.99 63.36
N PRO A 11 6.86 17.76 62.12
CA PRO A 11 7.03 16.46 61.44
C PRO A 11 7.12 16.66 59.91
N ASP A 12 7.80 15.91 59.06
CA ASP A 12 7.80 14.47 58.89
C ASP A 12 8.92 14.21 57.84
N ALA A 13 10.09 13.74 58.28
CA ALA A 13 11.14 13.32 57.37
C ALA A 13 10.72 11.96 56.79
N GLY A 14 10.42 11.97 55.49
CA GLY A 14 9.63 10.96 54.80
C GLY A 14 9.97 9.49 55.09
N PRO A 15 8.95 8.63 55.23
CA PRO A 15 9.14 7.21 54.97
C PRO A 15 9.23 6.99 53.46
N GLU A 16 9.75 5.83 53.07
CA GLU A 16 9.78 5.28 51.70
C GLU A 16 11.10 5.45 50.95
N SER A 17 12.13 4.91 51.59
CA SER A 17 12.97 3.91 50.93
C SER A 17 12.10 2.91 50.15
N VAL A 18 11.92 3.15 48.85
CA VAL A 18 11.71 2.11 47.84
C VAL A 18 12.75 2.29 46.75
N LEU A 19 13.87 1.59 46.96
CA LEU A 19 14.64 0.86 45.97
C LEU A 19 14.41 1.30 44.51
N SER A 20 15.03 2.41 44.11
CA SER A 20 15.33 2.64 42.70
C SER A 20 16.63 1.90 42.39
N GLU A 21 16.52 0.58 42.24
CA GLU A 21 17.55 -0.20 41.58
C GLU A 21 17.77 0.43 40.20
N PRO A 22 19.01 0.73 39.79
CA PRO A 22 19.25 1.25 38.46
C PRO A 22 18.79 0.16 37.49
N VAL A 23 17.71 0.42 36.74
CA VAL A 23 17.31 -0.40 35.60
C VAL A 23 18.50 -0.37 34.64
N GLN A 24 19.32 -1.40 34.73
CA GLN A 24 20.45 -1.62 33.86
C GLN A 24 19.86 -1.74 32.45
N PRO A 25 20.22 -0.89 31.49
CA PRO A 25 19.78 -1.07 30.12
C PRO A 25 20.33 -2.41 29.66
N GLY A 26 19.47 -3.43 29.58
CA GLY A 26 19.80 -4.66 28.88
C GLY A 26 20.31 -4.29 27.48
N PRO A 27 21.28 -5.04 26.93
CA PRO A 27 22.04 -4.63 25.74
C PRO A 27 21.07 -4.08 24.71
N ALA A 28 21.23 -2.79 24.41
CA ALA A 28 20.42 -2.07 23.46
C ALA A 28 20.31 -2.95 22.22
N GLN A 29 19.12 -3.51 22.00
CA GLN A 29 18.85 -4.24 20.77
C GLN A 29 18.95 -3.19 19.68
N THR A 30 20.13 -3.11 19.09
CA THR A 30 20.43 -2.21 18.00
C THR A 30 19.68 -2.83 16.85
N THR A 31 18.42 -2.39 16.66
CA THR A 31 17.66 -2.68 15.46
C THR A 31 18.46 -2.08 14.32
N VAL A 32 19.27 -2.91 13.68
CA VAL A 32 19.98 -2.52 12.46
C VAL A 32 18.91 -2.42 11.39
N GLU A 33 18.41 -1.20 11.16
CA GLU A 33 17.55 -0.91 10.02
C GLU A 33 18.33 -1.26 8.76
N THR A 34 18.03 -2.43 8.21
CA THR A 34 18.59 -2.87 6.95
C THR A 34 17.75 -2.21 5.87
N GLU A 35 18.29 -1.18 5.22
CA GLU A 35 17.66 -0.50 4.10
C GLU A 35 17.57 -1.46 2.90
N VAL A 36 16.48 -2.22 2.82
CA VAL A 36 16.19 -3.09 1.69
C VAL A 36 15.54 -2.22 0.61
N THR A 37 16.30 -1.87 -0.43
CA THR A 37 15.73 -1.26 -1.63
C THR A 37 14.79 -2.26 -2.28
N VAL A 38 13.48 -2.06 -2.10
CA VAL A 38 12.45 -2.83 -2.80
C VAL A 38 12.57 -2.51 -4.27
N ARG A 39 13.05 -3.48 -5.06
CA ARG A 39 13.06 -3.41 -6.52
C ARG A 39 11.60 -3.33 -6.98
N ARG A 40 11.10 -2.11 -7.19
CA ARG A 40 9.73 -1.86 -7.68
C ARG A 40 9.56 -2.66 -8.98
N ILE A 41 8.60 -3.56 -9.01
CA ILE A 41 8.27 -4.36 -10.20
C ILE A 41 8.02 -3.38 -11.38
N PRO A 42 8.61 -3.65 -12.56
CA PRO A 42 8.33 -2.86 -13.77
C PRO A 42 6.82 -2.72 -13.96
N ARG A 43 6.33 -1.49 -14.15
CA ARG A 43 4.89 -1.23 -14.18
C ARG A 43 4.27 -1.66 -15.51
N TYR A 44 3.95 -2.95 -15.63
CA TYR A 44 3.26 -3.55 -16.79
C TYR A 44 1.84 -3.00 -17.03
N SER A 45 1.29 -2.21 -16.09
CA SER A 45 -0.05 -1.61 -16.22
C SER A 45 -0.23 -0.76 -17.47
N ARG A 46 0.81 -0.04 -17.92
CA ARG A 46 0.71 0.82 -19.12
C ARG A 46 0.58 -0.01 -20.40
N PHE A 47 1.38 -1.06 -20.51
CA PHE A 47 1.36 -2.03 -21.60
C PHE A 47 0.02 -2.76 -21.67
N LEU A 48 -0.53 -3.16 -20.53
CA LEU A 48 -1.87 -3.75 -20.43
C LEU A 48 -2.98 -2.79 -20.88
N ILE A 49 -2.96 -1.53 -20.46
CA ILE A 49 -4.00 -0.55 -20.82
C ILE A 49 -3.97 -0.27 -22.33
N ILE A 50 -2.77 -0.08 -22.91
CA ILE A 50 -2.62 0.18 -24.33
C ILE A 50 -3.06 -1.05 -25.14
N GLY A 51 -2.62 -2.25 -24.76
CA GLY A 51 -3.02 -3.49 -25.41
C GLY A 51 -4.52 -3.76 -25.33
N ALA A 52 -5.12 -3.58 -24.15
CA ALA A 52 -6.56 -3.70 -23.95
C ALA A 52 -7.35 -2.70 -24.81
N GLY A 53 -6.90 -1.44 -24.85
CA GLY A 53 -7.52 -0.40 -25.68
C GLY A 53 -7.41 -0.71 -27.17
N LEU A 54 -6.26 -1.19 -27.63
CA LEU A 54 -6.05 -1.58 -29.02
C LEU A 54 -6.88 -2.81 -29.40
N GLY A 55 -6.98 -3.80 -28.51
CA GLY A 55 -7.84 -4.97 -28.67
C GLY A 55 -9.33 -4.62 -28.74
N ALA A 56 -9.79 -3.68 -27.90
CA ALA A 56 -11.14 -3.15 -27.97
C ALA A 56 -11.41 -2.42 -29.30
N ALA A 57 -10.47 -1.57 -29.75
CA ALA A 57 -10.58 -0.85 -31.02
C ALA A 57 -10.61 -1.80 -32.22
N ALA A 58 -9.72 -2.78 -32.27
CA ALA A 58 -9.71 -3.80 -33.31
C ALA A 58 -11.03 -4.59 -33.36
N THR A 59 -11.56 -4.95 -32.19
CA THR A 59 -12.85 -5.64 -32.07
C THR A 59 -14.02 -4.79 -32.54
N PHE A 60 -14.00 -3.49 -32.22
CA PHE A 60 -15.01 -2.55 -32.67
C PHE A 60 -15.01 -2.45 -34.20
N ILE A 61 -13.84 -2.32 -34.81
CA ILE A 61 -13.68 -2.28 -36.28
C ILE A 61 -14.18 -3.58 -36.91
N LEU A 62 -13.82 -4.72 -36.32
CA LEU A 62 -14.23 -6.03 -36.81
C LEU A 62 -15.76 -6.16 -36.75
N THR A 63 -16.36 -5.84 -35.61
CA THR A 63 -17.81 -5.91 -35.42
C THR A 63 -18.55 -4.95 -36.35
N ALA A 64 -18.00 -3.75 -36.60
CA ALA A 64 -18.56 -2.79 -37.53
C ALA A 64 -18.44 -3.21 -39.01
N SER A 65 -17.43 -3.99 -39.37
CA SER A 65 -17.28 -4.54 -40.73
C SER A 65 -18.17 -5.73 -41.03
N PHE A 66 -18.61 -6.48 -40.02
CA PHE A 66 -19.48 -7.63 -40.23
C PHE A 66 -20.97 -7.28 -40.12
N PRO A 67 -21.82 -7.80 -41.01
CA PRO A 67 -23.26 -7.61 -40.91
C PRO A 67 -23.76 -8.24 -39.60
N SER A 68 -24.41 -7.45 -38.76
CA SER A 68 -24.96 -7.92 -37.49
C SER A 68 -26.13 -8.86 -37.73
N ASP A 69 -26.11 -10.04 -37.12
CA ASP A 69 -27.26 -10.95 -37.16
C ASP A 69 -28.47 -10.30 -36.44
N PRO A 70 -29.62 -10.14 -37.11
CA PRO A 70 -30.80 -9.53 -36.52
C PRO A 70 -31.37 -10.30 -35.31
N LYS A 71 -31.04 -11.58 -35.12
CA LYS A 71 -31.48 -12.37 -33.96
C LYS A 71 -30.74 -12.00 -32.67
N VAL A 72 -29.50 -11.55 -32.78
CA VAL A 72 -28.61 -11.32 -31.64
C VAL A 72 -28.37 -9.82 -31.42
N GLY A 73 -28.35 -9.05 -32.51
CA GLY A 73 -28.16 -7.60 -32.49
C GLY A 73 -26.70 -7.19 -32.37
N PHE A 74 -26.38 -6.02 -32.92
CA PHE A 74 -25.01 -5.50 -33.00
C PHE A 74 -24.31 -5.38 -31.63
N GLY A 75 -25.02 -4.86 -30.63
CA GLY A 75 -24.45 -4.65 -29.29
C GLY A 75 -24.03 -5.94 -28.59
N ALA A 76 -24.78 -7.02 -28.77
CA ALA A 76 -24.46 -8.31 -28.18
C ALA A 76 -23.26 -8.98 -28.88
N LEU A 77 -23.18 -8.92 -30.22
CA LEU A 77 -21.98 -9.36 -30.95
C LEU A 77 -20.75 -8.56 -30.51
N PHE A 78 -20.87 -7.24 -30.45
CA PHE A 78 -19.78 -6.37 -30.02
C PHE A 78 -19.29 -6.72 -28.62
N GLY A 79 -20.21 -6.85 -27.66
CA GLY A 79 -19.89 -7.24 -26.28
C GLY A 79 -19.23 -8.62 -26.20
N TYR A 80 -19.74 -9.60 -26.97
CA TYR A 80 -19.17 -10.94 -27.01
C TYR A 80 -17.74 -10.94 -27.56
N PHE A 81 -17.50 -10.26 -28.68
CA PHE A 81 -16.14 -10.15 -29.21
C PHE A 81 -15.23 -9.36 -28.28
N LEU A 82 -15.73 -8.33 -27.57
CA LEU A 82 -14.93 -7.55 -26.63
C LEU A 82 -14.34 -8.42 -25.52
N LEU A 83 -15.10 -9.43 -25.10
CA LEU A 83 -14.70 -10.39 -24.07
C LEU A 83 -13.43 -11.16 -24.46
N PHE A 84 -13.20 -11.36 -25.77
CA PHE A 84 -11.98 -12.01 -26.28
C PHE A 84 -10.95 -10.99 -26.77
N GLY A 85 -11.38 -9.90 -27.41
CA GLY A 85 -10.52 -8.89 -27.99
C GLY A 85 -9.73 -8.09 -26.97
N VAL A 86 -10.34 -7.72 -25.84
CA VAL A 86 -9.66 -7.01 -24.75
C VAL A 86 -8.55 -7.85 -24.11
N PRO A 87 -8.80 -9.08 -23.62
CA PRO A 87 -7.74 -9.90 -23.05
C PRO A 87 -6.70 -10.32 -24.08
N ALA A 88 -7.08 -10.63 -25.33
CA ALA A 88 -6.11 -10.92 -26.39
C ALA A 88 -5.21 -9.72 -26.67
N GLY A 89 -5.80 -8.52 -26.81
CA GLY A 89 -5.06 -7.28 -26.98
C GLY A 89 -4.17 -6.96 -25.78
N ALA A 90 -4.65 -7.19 -24.55
CA ALA A 90 -3.87 -6.99 -23.34
C ALA A 90 -2.66 -7.93 -23.27
N VAL A 91 -2.81 -9.21 -23.64
CA VAL A 91 -1.71 -10.16 -23.72
C VAL A 91 -0.69 -9.73 -24.77
N ILE A 92 -1.14 -9.36 -25.98
CA ILE A 92 -0.25 -8.86 -27.03
C ILE A 92 0.49 -7.60 -26.55
N GLY A 93 -0.23 -6.66 -25.94
CA GLY A 93 0.35 -5.44 -25.40
C GLY A 93 1.31 -5.67 -24.24
N ALA A 94 1.14 -6.75 -23.47
CA ALA A 94 2.06 -7.14 -22.39
C ALA A 94 3.33 -7.85 -22.90
N VAL A 95 3.27 -8.45 -24.09
CA VAL A 95 4.41 -9.16 -24.72
C VAL A 95 5.35 -8.19 -25.45
N VAL A 96 4.83 -7.09 -25.99
CA VAL A 96 5.57 -6.06 -26.75
C VAL A 96 6.06 -4.95 -25.81
#